data_AF-A0A528HMZ5-F1
#
_entry.id   AF-A0A528HMZ5-F1
#
_cell.length_a   1.000
_cell.length_b   1.000
_cell.length_c   1.000
_cell.angle_alpha   90.00
_cell.angle_beta   90.00
_cell.angle_gamma   90.00
#
_symmetry.space_group_name_H-M   'P 1'
#
loop_
_entity.id
_entity.type
_entity.pdbx_description
1 polymer ?
#
loop_
_entity_poly.entity_id
_entity_poly.type
_entity_poly.pdbx_seq_one_letter_code
_entity_poly.pdbx_strand_id
1 'polypeptide(L)'
;YDLVSRVGVFPLAPSLDHVGPIARSADDCRIILDAISSRQSHQPEFPEPVQPALRHDTSKPLSGLRIGVVKWEDDIHIGPDVQRAHDAAAAILSQLGAAMAPVEFSFLRESHTAVMIVMLSEAAAIYGTDLREKRQLFGRSFVNRVLPGAFLTATDYVNASRLRGRIVGRAQVLFERFDLLLLPTTSAPSIPIEQVSPIAFFQS
;
A
#
# COMPACT_ATOMS: atom_id res chain seq x y z
N TYR A 1 -0.44 -9.23 4.85
CA TYR A 1 -0.58 -8.41 6.06
C TYR A 1 -0.01 -9.17 7.24
N ASP A 2 0.35 -8.45 8.32
CA ASP A 2 0.72 -9.02 9.64
C ASP A 2 1.96 -9.93 9.69
N LEU A 3 2.83 -9.88 8.67
CA LEU A 3 4.13 -10.57 8.70
C LEU A 3 5.03 -10.08 9.85
N VAL A 4 4.96 -8.79 10.15
CA VAL A 4 5.70 -8.14 11.24
C VAL A 4 4.72 -7.73 12.32
N SER A 5 5.03 -8.07 13.57
CA SER A 5 4.20 -7.70 14.73
C SER A 5 4.06 -6.18 14.84
N ARG A 6 2.85 -5.74 15.17
CA ARG A 6 2.52 -4.32 15.43
C ARG A 6 2.44 -3.99 16.92
N VAL A 7 2.81 -4.92 17.80
CA VAL A 7 2.85 -4.69 19.25
C VAL A 7 3.81 -3.52 19.53
N GLY A 8 3.31 -2.49 20.22
CA GLY A 8 4.07 -1.27 20.50
C GLY A 8 4.06 -0.22 19.38
N VAL A 9 3.42 -0.49 18.24
CA VAL A 9 3.18 0.51 17.18
C VAL A 9 1.89 1.26 17.50
N PHE A 10 1.98 2.59 17.61
CA PHE A 10 0.79 3.41 17.79
C PHE A 10 -0.02 3.45 16.49
N PRO A 11 -1.31 3.08 16.50
CA PRO A 11 -2.06 2.86 15.27
C PRO A 11 -2.53 4.15 14.60
N LEU A 12 -2.67 4.11 13.27
CA LEU A 12 -3.47 5.07 12.50
C LEU A 12 -4.79 4.43 12.07
N ALA A 13 -4.73 3.32 11.36
CA ALA A 13 -5.86 2.51 10.93
C ALA A 13 -5.49 1.03 11.09
N PRO A 14 -5.80 0.40 12.24
CA PRO A 14 -5.37 -0.96 12.57
C PRO A 14 -5.62 -2.02 11.50
N SER A 15 -6.65 -1.89 10.64
CA SER A 15 -6.90 -2.87 9.57
C SER A 15 -6.07 -2.65 8.30
N LEU A 16 -5.32 -1.55 8.22
CA LEU A 16 -4.47 -1.14 7.08
C LEU A 16 -2.99 -0.93 7.48
N ASP A 17 -2.72 -0.74 8.77
CA ASP A 17 -1.37 -0.53 9.30
C ASP A 17 -0.50 -1.79 9.11
N HIS A 18 0.72 -1.60 8.63
CA HIS A 18 1.74 -2.64 8.51
C HIS A 18 3.13 -2.03 8.71
N VAL A 19 4.07 -2.85 9.20
CA VAL A 19 5.47 -2.44 9.42
C VAL A 19 6.34 -3.05 8.34
N GLY A 20 7.25 -2.24 7.77
CA GLY A 20 8.22 -2.70 6.77
C GLY A 20 9.49 -1.85 6.80
N PRO A 21 10.61 -2.40 6.29
CA PRO A 21 11.89 -1.69 6.25
C PRO A 21 11.97 -0.70 5.09
N ILE A 22 12.75 0.36 5.29
CA ILE A 22 13.24 1.25 4.23
C ILE A 22 14.76 1.23 4.30
N ALA A 23 15.41 0.86 3.20
CA ALA A 23 16.86 0.79 3.09
C ALA A 23 17.35 1.22 1.70
N ARG A 24 18.67 1.30 1.52
CA ARG A 24 19.28 1.74 0.25
C ARG A 24 19.31 0.66 -0.83
N SER A 25 19.01 -0.59 -0.49
CA SER A 25 18.98 -1.72 -1.42
C SER A 25 17.88 -2.71 -1.06
N ALA A 26 17.43 -3.48 -2.05
CA ALA A 26 16.46 -4.56 -1.84
C ALA A 26 17.02 -5.65 -0.91
N ASP A 27 18.34 -5.89 -0.95
CA ASP A 27 19.00 -6.88 -0.11
C ASP A 27 19.06 -6.44 1.36
N ASP A 28 19.31 -5.15 1.62
CA ASP A 28 19.23 -4.59 2.98
C ASP A 28 17.80 -4.67 3.52
N CYS A 29 16.79 -4.33 2.70
CA CYS A 29 15.38 -4.48 3.08
C CYS A 29 15.06 -5.94 3.45
N ARG A 30 15.56 -6.91 2.67
CA ARG A 30 15.37 -8.34 2.94
C ARG A 30 15.98 -8.75 4.28
N ILE A 31 17.23 -8.35 4.55
CA ILE A 31 17.93 -8.66 5.82
C ILE A 31 17.17 -8.09 7.01
N ILE A 32 16.72 -6.83 6.93
CA ILE A 32 15.98 -6.19 8.01
C ILE A 32 14.62 -6.86 8.18
N LEU A 33 13.90 -7.14 7.09
CA LEU A 33 12.59 -7.80 7.14
C LEU A 33 12.68 -9.14 7.85
N ASP A 34 13.66 -9.98 7.50
CA ASP A 34 13.90 -11.28 8.14
C ASP A 34 14.15 -11.14 9.66
N ALA A 35 14.93 -10.14 10.06
CA ALA A 35 15.21 -9.86 11.46
C ALA A 35 13.98 -9.41 12.26
N ILE A 36 13.06 -8.65 11.66
CA ILE A 36 11.86 -8.13 12.34
C ILE A 36 10.65 -9.06 12.22
N SER A 37 10.58 -9.94 11.22
CA SER A 37 9.52 -10.94 11.06
C SER A 37 9.74 -12.20 11.91
N SER A 38 11.00 -12.57 12.16
CA SER A 38 11.37 -13.79 12.91
C SER A 38 11.02 -13.75 14.41
N ARG A 39 10.63 -12.58 14.93
CA ARG A 39 10.26 -12.36 16.33
C ARG A 39 8.74 -12.25 16.52
N GLN A 40 7.97 -13.21 16.01
CA GLN A 40 6.56 -13.27 16.34
C GLN A 40 6.39 -13.55 17.85
N SER A 41 6.14 -12.48 18.59
CA SER A 41 5.45 -12.48 19.87
C SER A 41 4.09 -13.16 19.67
N HIS A 42 3.87 -14.29 20.34
CA HIS A 42 2.59 -14.99 20.49
C HIS A 42 1.35 -14.15 20.15
N GLN A 43 0.88 -14.24 18.91
CA GLN A 43 -0.47 -13.81 18.52
C GLN A 43 -1.34 -15.08 18.58
N PRO A 44 -2.40 -15.13 19.41
CA PRO A 44 -3.25 -16.33 19.54
C PRO A 44 -3.86 -16.80 18.22
N GLU A 45 -3.98 -15.90 17.23
CA GLU A 45 -4.60 -16.15 15.93
C GLU A 45 -3.62 -16.75 14.90
N PHE A 46 -2.32 -16.75 15.17
CA PHE A 46 -1.27 -17.28 14.28
C PHE A 46 -0.29 -18.17 15.08
N PRO A 47 -0.63 -19.45 15.31
CA PRO A 47 0.12 -20.34 16.21
C PRO A 47 1.49 -20.77 15.67
N GLU A 48 1.72 -20.68 14.36
CA GLU A 48 2.98 -21.08 13.73
C GLU A 48 3.80 -19.85 13.36
N PRO A 49 5.08 -19.76 13.76
CA PRO A 49 5.95 -18.74 13.23
C PRO A 49 6.03 -18.93 11.72
N VAL A 50 5.43 -18.01 10.98
CA VAL A 50 5.74 -17.86 9.56
C VAL A 50 7.22 -17.45 9.54
N GLN A 51 8.12 -18.42 9.41
CA GLN A 51 9.48 -18.15 8.99
C GLN A 51 9.33 -17.80 7.52
N PRO A 52 9.34 -16.52 7.11
CA PRO A 52 9.40 -16.28 5.69
C PRO A 52 10.79 -16.79 5.31
N ALA A 53 10.86 -17.89 4.58
CA ALA A 53 12.09 -18.30 3.95
C ALA A 53 12.39 -17.26 2.86
N LEU A 54 12.78 -16.05 3.27
CA LEU A 54 13.30 -14.97 2.41
C LEU A 54 14.72 -15.34 1.96
N ARG A 55 14.98 -16.63 1.74
CA ARG A 55 16.15 -17.13 1.04
C ARG A 55 15.94 -16.83 -0.43
N HIS A 56 16.25 -15.59 -0.79
CA HIS A 56 16.23 -15.16 -2.17
C HIS A 56 17.53 -15.62 -2.84
N ASP A 57 17.40 -16.60 -3.72
CA ASP A 57 18.49 -16.96 -4.62
C ASP A 57 18.49 -15.98 -5.80
N THR A 58 19.33 -14.94 -5.73
CA THR A 58 19.49 -13.94 -6.79
C THR A 58 20.08 -14.52 -8.08
N SER A 59 20.51 -15.79 -8.09
CA SER A 59 20.99 -16.46 -9.29
C SER A 59 19.86 -17.02 -10.17
N LYS A 60 18.63 -17.07 -9.65
CA LYS A 60 17.48 -17.57 -10.43
C LYS A 60 17.15 -16.60 -11.58
N PRO A 61 17.04 -17.09 -12.83
CA PRO A 61 16.64 -16.26 -13.95
C PRO A 61 15.18 -15.81 -13.79
N LEU A 62 14.84 -14.65 -14.37
CA LEU A 62 13.45 -14.18 -14.44
C LEU A 62 12.64 -14.89 -15.55
N SER A 63 13.28 -15.79 -16.30
CA SER A 63 12.65 -16.59 -17.35
C SER A 63 11.45 -17.37 -16.80
N GLY A 64 10.29 -17.17 -17.43
CA GLY A 64 9.03 -17.80 -17.04
C GLY A 64 8.21 -17.05 -16.00
N LEU A 65 8.73 -15.97 -15.39
CA LEU A 65 7.97 -15.13 -14.47
C LEU A 65 6.95 -14.29 -15.26
N ARG A 66 5.66 -14.43 -14.94
CA ARG A 66 4.57 -13.70 -15.61
C ARG A 66 4.33 -12.37 -14.91
N ILE A 67 4.64 -11.27 -15.56
CA ILE A 67 4.48 -9.93 -15.00
C ILE A 67 3.36 -9.18 -15.74
N GLY A 68 2.32 -8.80 -15.00
CA GLY A 68 1.24 -7.95 -15.50
C GLY A 68 1.65 -6.49 -15.46
N VAL A 69 1.77 -5.84 -16.61
CA VAL A 69 2.08 -4.41 -16.71
C VAL A 69 0.78 -3.62 -16.62
N VAL A 70 0.55 -2.95 -15.49
CA VAL A 70 -0.71 -2.23 -15.26
C VAL A 70 -0.83 -1.07 -16.24
N LYS A 71 -1.92 -1.07 -17.00
CA LYS A 71 -2.31 0.06 -17.81
C LYS A 71 -3.15 1.02 -16.97
N TRP A 72 -2.76 2.29 -17.02
CA TRP A 72 -3.52 3.39 -16.41
C TRP A 72 -4.66 3.76 -17.36
N GLU A 73 -5.87 3.83 -16.83
CA GLU A 73 -6.99 4.45 -17.54
C GLU A 73 -6.78 5.97 -17.64
N ASP A 74 -7.56 6.65 -18.47
CA ASP A 74 -7.50 8.09 -18.73
C ASP A 74 -7.66 8.98 -17.47
N ASP A 75 -8.09 8.39 -16.34
CA ASP A 75 -8.39 9.07 -15.09
C ASP A 75 -7.16 9.36 -14.21
N ILE A 76 -6.00 8.74 -14.46
CA ILE A 76 -4.79 8.94 -13.65
C ILE A 76 -3.66 9.50 -14.52
N HIS A 77 -3.36 10.78 -14.31
CA HIS A 77 -2.23 11.40 -14.97
C HIS A 77 -0.90 10.92 -14.37
N ILE A 78 -0.16 10.12 -15.13
CA ILE A 78 1.23 9.76 -14.82
C ILE A 78 2.16 10.77 -15.49
N GLY A 79 2.97 11.45 -14.68
CA GLY A 79 3.94 12.41 -15.18
C GLY A 79 4.98 11.76 -16.10
N PRO A 80 5.52 12.50 -17.09
CA PRO A 80 6.39 11.94 -18.13
C PRO A 80 7.67 11.30 -17.57
N ASP A 81 8.21 11.81 -16.47
CA ASP A 81 9.38 11.21 -15.81
C ASP A 81 9.08 9.83 -15.21
N VAL A 82 7.92 9.70 -14.56
CA VAL A 82 7.46 8.42 -13.98
C VAL A 82 7.16 7.42 -15.09
N GLN A 83 6.49 7.86 -16.16
CA GLN A 83 6.21 7.01 -17.31
C GLN A 83 7.51 6.48 -17.94
N ARG A 84 8.50 7.36 -18.17
CA ARG A 84 9.82 6.96 -18.68
C ARG A 84 10.51 5.94 -17.77
N ALA A 85 10.50 6.16 -16.45
CA ALA A 85 11.11 5.25 -15.49
C ALA A 85 10.40 3.88 -15.46
N HIS A 86 9.07 3.88 -15.51
CA HIS A 86 8.25 2.68 -15.59
C HIS A 86 8.55 1.86 -16.85
N ASP A 87 8.61 2.52 -18.01
CA ASP A 87 8.88 1.85 -19.29
C ASP A 87 10.31 1.30 -19.35
N ALA A 88 11.28 2.04 -18.81
CA ALA A 88 12.66 1.56 -18.67
C ALA A 88 12.75 0.33 -17.76
N ALA A 89 12.04 0.31 -16.63
CA ALA A 89 11.99 -0.85 -15.75
C ALA A 89 11.34 -2.07 -16.44
N ALA A 90 10.24 -1.86 -17.16
CA ALA A 90 9.58 -2.91 -17.93
C ALA A 90 10.50 -3.51 -19.02
N ALA A 91 11.26 -2.66 -19.72
CA ALA A 91 12.21 -3.09 -20.73
C ALA A 91 13.34 -3.94 -20.13
N ILE A 92 13.90 -3.54 -18.98
CA ILE A 92 14.94 -4.30 -18.27
C ILE A 92 14.39 -5.68 -17.85
N LEU A 93 13.20 -5.73 -17.25
CA LEU A 93 12.58 -7.00 -16.84
C LEU A 93 12.34 -7.94 -18.03
N SER A 94 11.90 -7.39 -19.16
CA SER A 94 11.72 -8.16 -20.40
C SER A 94 13.05 -8.68 -20.94
N GLN A 95 14.12 -7.87 -20.95
CA GLN A 95 15.46 -8.29 -21.39
C GLN A 95 16.05 -9.41 -20.52
N LEU A 96 15.71 -9.41 -19.22
CA LEU A 96 16.09 -10.47 -18.28
C LEU A 96 15.24 -11.75 -18.39
N GLY A 97 14.27 -11.79 -19.31
CA GLY A 97 13.50 -12.98 -19.67
C GLY A 97 12.10 -13.07 -19.06
N ALA A 98 11.62 -12.05 -18.33
CA ALA A 98 10.26 -12.06 -17.79
C ALA A 98 9.21 -12.03 -18.91
N ALA A 99 8.13 -12.79 -18.74
CA ALA A 99 6.98 -12.79 -19.64
C ALA A 99 6.04 -11.63 -19.27
N MET A 100 6.14 -10.54 -20.03
CA MET A 100 5.38 -9.31 -19.80
C MET A 100 4.07 -9.32 -20.58
N ALA A 101 2.94 -9.00 -19.95
CA ALA A 101 1.70 -8.73 -20.67
C ALA A 101 0.91 -7.59 -20.01
N PRO A 102 0.17 -6.78 -20.80
CA PRO A 102 -0.63 -5.71 -20.23
C PRO A 102 -1.77 -6.26 -19.38
N VAL A 103 -2.10 -5.56 -18.30
CA VAL A 103 -3.24 -5.86 -17.45
C VAL A 103 -4.07 -4.61 -17.19
N GLU A 104 -5.38 -4.76 -17.31
CA GLU A 104 -6.33 -3.73 -16.93
C GLU A 104 -6.57 -3.80 -15.42
N PHE A 105 -6.46 -2.66 -14.74
CA PHE A 105 -6.68 -2.54 -13.30
C PHE A 105 -7.84 -1.58 -13.03
N SER A 106 -9.03 -1.95 -13.53
CA SER A 106 -10.26 -1.15 -13.50
C SER A 106 -10.97 -1.14 -12.14
N PHE A 107 -10.19 -1.07 -11.05
CA PHE A 107 -10.70 -0.93 -9.70
C PHE A 107 -9.82 -0.06 -8.80
N LEU A 108 -8.90 0.72 -9.38
CA LEU A 108 -7.99 1.56 -8.62
C LEU A 108 -8.74 2.67 -7.85
N ARG A 109 -9.68 3.35 -8.51
CA ARG A 109 -10.48 4.42 -7.91
C ARG A 109 -11.37 3.88 -6.78
N GLU A 110 -12.01 2.73 -6.99
CA GLU A 110 -12.80 2.06 -5.94
C GLU A 110 -11.91 1.60 -4.79
N SER A 111 -10.69 1.15 -5.07
CA SER A 111 -9.70 0.79 -4.05
C SER A 111 -9.29 1.98 -3.22
N HIS A 112 -8.96 3.10 -3.85
CA HIS A 112 -8.65 4.35 -3.16
C HIS A 112 -9.83 4.78 -2.28
N THR A 113 -11.05 4.77 -2.82
CA THR A 113 -12.27 5.12 -2.08
C THR A 113 -12.48 4.23 -0.85
N ALA A 114 -12.40 2.90 -1.01
CA ALA A 114 -12.58 1.96 0.09
C ALA A 114 -11.51 2.14 1.18
N VAL A 115 -10.24 2.28 0.77
CA VAL A 115 -9.10 2.51 1.68
C VAL A 115 -9.27 3.81 2.46
N MET A 116 -9.67 4.89 1.78
CA MET A 116 -9.85 6.20 2.42
C MET A 116 -10.96 6.17 3.46
N ILE A 117 -12.12 5.58 3.15
CA ILE A 117 -13.22 5.49 4.11
C ILE A 117 -12.80 4.65 5.32
N VAL A 118 -12.21 3.47 5.10
CA VAL A 118 -11.74 2.59 6.19
C VAL A 118 -10.70 3.31 7.06
N MET A 119 -9.68 3.91 6.44
CA MET A 119 -8.59 4.60 7.14
C MET A 119 -9.12 5.76 7.98
N LEU A 120 -9.97 6.60 7.41
CA LEU A 120 -10.49 7.79 8.11
C LEU A 120 -11.47 7.42 9.23
N SER A 121 -12.30 6.40 9.03
CA SER A 121 -13.19 5.90 10.08
C SER A 121 -12.40 5.34 11.27
N GLU A 122 -11.37 4.52 11.01
CA GLU A 122 -10.53 3.95 12.08
C GLU A 122 -9.68 5.04 12.77
N ALA A 123 -9.12 5.98 12.01
CA ALA A 123 -8.40 7.11 12.58
C ALA A 123 -9.34 7.99 13.44
N ALA A 124 -10.58 8.23 13.01
CA ALA A 124 -11.54 8.98 13.82
C ALA A 124 -11.90 8.25 15.11
N ALA A 125 -11.98 6.91 15.08
CA ALA A 125 -12.23 6.11 16.28
C ALA A 125 -11.07 6.19 17.29
N ILE A 126 -9.82 6.25 16.82
CA ILE A 126 -8.62 6.34 17.66
C ILE A 126 -8.39 7.77 18.18
N TYR A 127 -8.41 8.75 17.28
CA TYR A 127 -7.97 10.12 17.55
C TYR A 127 -9.12 11.08 17.87
N GLY A 128 -10.38 10.69 17.66
CA GLY A 128 -11.52 11.62 17.70
C GLY A 128 -11.70 12.35 19.03
N THR A 129 -11.47 11.69 20.16
CA THR A 129 -11.54 12.32 21.48
C THR A 129 -10.41 13.32 21.69
N ASP A 130 -9.16 12.94 21.42
CA ASP A 130 -8.02 13.84 21.56
C ASP A 130 -8.09 15.01 20.57
N LEU A 131 -8.63 14.81 19.36
CA LEU A 131 -8.88 15.90 18.41
C LEU A 131 -10.00 16.85 18.85
N ARG A 132 -10.93 16.43 19.73
CA ARG A 132 -11.92 17.34 20.32
C ARG A 132 -11.35 18.12 21.50
N GLU A 133 -10.62 17.44 22.37
CA GLU A 133 -10.19 18.00 23.66
C GLU A 133 -8.82 18.69 23.59
N LYS A 134 -7.93 18.22 22.72
CA LYS A 134 -6.51 18.57 22.70
C LYS A 134 -5.99 18.87 21.29
N ARG A 135 -6.86 19.33 20.38
CA ARG A 135 -6.52 19.62 18.97
C ARG A 135 -5.25 20.45 18.77
N GLN A 136 -4.95 21.35 19.70
CA GLN A 136 -3.78 22.24 19.68
C GLN A 136 -2.45 21.49 19.84
N LEU A 137 -2.47 20.24 20.31
CA LEU A 137 -1.30 19.38 20.40
C LEU A 137 -0.98 18.68 19.06
N PHE A 138 -1.89 18.76 18.08
CA PHE A 138 -1.74 18.11 16.78
C PHE A 138 -1.31 19.09 15.70
N GLY A 139 -0.47 18.62 14.78
CA GLY A 139 -0.12 19.38 13.58
C GLY A 139 -1.34 19.59 12.68
N ARG A 140 -1.45 20.79 12.09
CA ARG A 140 -2.59 21.17 11.22
C ARG A 140 -2.84 20.20 10.07
N SER A 141 -1.79 19.64 9.47
CA SER A 141 -1.89 18.66 8.38
C SER A 141 -2.60 17.38 8.83
N PHE A 142 -2.26 16.88 10.02
CA PHE A 142 -2.89 15.68 10.58
C PHE A 142 -4.37 15.94 10.91
N VAL A 143 -4.67 17.06 11.57
CA VAL A 143 -6.05 17.44 11.90
C VAL A 143 -6.91 17.51 10.63
N ASN A 144 -6.43 18.19 9.58
CA ASN A 144 -7.15 18.33 8.32
C ASN A 144 -7.40 16.99 7.61
N ARG A 145 -6.52 16.01 7.79
CA ARG A 145 -6.64 14.69 7.17
C ARG A 145 -7.59 13.78 7.93
N VAL A 146 -7.56 13.78 9.27
CA VAL A 146 -8.33 12.83 10.09
C VAL A 146 -9.73 13.35 10.42
N LEU A 147 -9.90 14.67 10.57
CA LEU A 147 -11.17 15.26 10.96
C LEU A 147 -12.36 14.88 10.06
N PRO A 148 -12.23 14.76 8.72
CA PRO A 148 -13.30 14.28 7.85
C PRO A 148 -13.85 12.90 8.26
N GLY A 149 -13.02 12.04 8.87
CA GLY A 149 -13.43 10.73 9.36
C GLY A 149 -14.52 10.78 10.44
N ALA A 150 -14.66 11.90 11.17
CA ALA A 150 -15.72 12.09 12.16
C ALA A 150 -17.12 12.21 11.55
N PHE A 151 -17.22 12.44 10.24
CA PHE A 151 -18.49 12.52 9.51
C PHE A 151 -18.87 11.22 8.80
N LEU A 152 -17.96 10.23 8.78
CA LEU A 152 -18.24 8.91 8.20
C LEU A 152 -19.10 8.09 9.15
N THR A 153 -20.15 7.48 8.61
CA THR A 153 -21.09 6.66 9.38
C THR A 153 -20.61 5.21 9.49
N ALA A 154 -21.19 4.46 10.43
CA ALA A 154 -21.01 3.01 10.49
C ALA A 154 -21.41 2.32 9.16
N THR A 155 -22.44 2.84 8.47
CA THR A 155 -22.87 2.34 7.17
C THR A 155 -21.79 2.54 6.10
N ASP A 156 -21.13 3.70 6.08
CA ASP A 156 -20.02 3.97 5.15
C ASP A 156 -18.87 2.99 5.38
N TYR A 157 -18.48 2.78 6.65
CA TYR A 157 -17.43 1.83 7.00
C TYR A 157 -17.77 0.39 6.60
N VAL A 158 -18.99 -0.07 6.87
CA VAL A 158 -19.45 -1.43 6.48
C VAL A 158 -19.46 -1.60 4.96
N ASN A 159 -19.94 -0.60 4.22
CA ASN A 159 -19.99 -0.65 2.76
C ASN A 159 -18.58 -0.60 2.15
N ALA A 160 -17.68 0.22 2.69
CA ALA A 160 -16.28 0.26 2.29
C ALA A 160 -15.57 -1.06 2.59
N SER A 161 -15.85 -1.69 3.74
CA SER A 161 -15.32 -3.01 4.09
C SER A 161 -15.79 -4.11 3.13
N ARG A 162 -17.07 -4.09 2.72
CA ARG A 162 -17.60 -5.00 1.68
C ARG A 162 -16.97 -4.74 0.32
N LEU A 163 -16.76 -3.47 -0.05
CA LEU A 163 -16.05 -3.10 -1.28
C LEU A 163 -14.60 -3.60 -1.27
N ARG A 164 -13.88 -3.42 -0.15
CA ARG A 164 -12.55 -3.98 0.07
C ARG A 164 -12.51 -5.49 -0.18
N GLY A 165 -13.48 -6.25 0.35
CA GLY A 165 -13.59 -7.69 0.08
C GLY A 165 -13.72 -8.03 -1.41
N ARG A 166 -14.56 -7.29 -2.15
CA ARG A 166 -14.71 -7.45 -3.61
C ARG A 166 -13.42 -7.12 -4.37
N ILE A 167 -12.71 -6.06 -3.97
CA ILE A 167 -11.43 -5.66 -4.55
C ILE A 167 -10.37 -6.75 -4.34
N VAL A 168 -10.29 -7.32 -3.13
CA VAL A 168 -9.37 -8.43 -2.84
C VAL A 168 -9.65 -9.62 -3.75
N GLY A 169 -10.93 -9.99 -3.94
CA GLY A 169 -11.31 -11.04 -4.88
C GLY A 169 -10.89 -10.73 -6.33
N ARG A 170 -11.10 -9.50 -6.81
CA ARG A 170 -10.65 -9.08 -8.16
C ARG A 170 -9.12 -9.14 -8.29
N ALA A 171 -8.39 -8.72 -7.26
CA ALA A 171 -6.92 -8.80 -7.23
C ALA A 171 -6.43 -10.26 -7.24
N GLN A 172 -7.08 -11.17 -6.50
CA GLN A 172 -6.73 -12.60 -6.52
C GLN A 172 -6.84 -13.22 -7.91
N VAL A 173 -7.89 -12.88 -8.67
CA VAL A 173 -8.05 -13.32 -10.07
C VAL A 173 -6.91 -12.83 -10.96
N LEU A 174 -6.34 -11.64 -10.72
CA LEU A 174 -5.15 -11.19 -11.44
C LEU A 174 -3.94 -12.06 -11.11
N PHE A 175 -3.77 -12.46 -9.85
CA PHE A 175 -2.66 -13.30 -9.40
C PHE A 175 -2.78 -14.78 -9.83
N GLU A 176 -3.94 -15.24 -10.31
CA GLU A 176 -4.04 -16.53 -11.02
C GLU A 176 -3.30 -16.48 -12.37
N ARG A 177 -3.31 -15.30 -13.01
CA ARG A 177 -2.73 -15.08 -14.35
C ARG A 177 -1.31 -14.54 -14.33
N PHE A 178 -0.96 -13.79 -13.29
CA PHE A 178 0.32 -13.10 -13.14
C PHE A 178 0.96 -13.44 -11.81
N ASP A 179 2.27 -13.58 -11.80
CA ASP A 179 3.03 -13.80 -10.57
C ASP A 179 3.32 -12.46 -9.87
N LEU A 180 3.49 -11.39 -10.65
CA LEU A 180 3.70 -10.02 -10.18
C LEU A 180 2.92 -9.01 -11.02
N LEU A 181 2.64 -7.86 -10.43
CA LEU A 181 2.11 -6.68 -11.12
C LEU A 181 3.18 -5.58 -11.11
N LEU A 182 3.41 -4.95 -12.26
CA LEU A 182 4.30 -3.80 -12.41
C LEU A 182 3.46 -2.52 -12.48
N LEU A 183 3.74 -1.60 -11.58
CA LEU A 183 3.10 -0.29 -11.46
C LEU A 183 4.06 0.74 -10.81
N PRO A 184 3.94 2.04 -11.12
CA PRO A 184 4.67 3.08 -10.42
C PRO A 184 4.12 3.23 -9.00
N THR A 185 5.01 3.59 -8.07
CA THR A 185 4.63 3.83 -6.67
C THR A 185 3.87 5.14 -6.48
N THR A 186 4.15 6.15 -7.30
CA THR A 186 3.53 7.49 -7.27
C THR A 186 3.38 8.01 -8.70
N SER A 187 2.46 8.95 -8.93
CA SER A 187 2.17 9.48 -10.28
C SER A 187 3.11 10.60 -10.73
N ALA A 188 3.88 11.21 -9.82
CA ALA A 188 4.79 12.31 -10.11
C ALA A 188 6.01 12.30 -9.16
N PRO A 189 7.13 12.95 -9.54
CA PRO A 189 8.28 13.15 -8.67
C PRO A 189 7.94 13.98 -7.42
N SER A 190 8.89 14.04 -6.48
CA SER A 190 8.77 14.92 -5.32
C SER A 190 8.66 16.38 -5.73
N ILE A 191 7.81 17.12 -5.03
CA ILE A 191 7.62 18.55 -5.18
C ILE A 191 8.24 19.31 -3.99
N PRO A 192 8.58 20.59 -4.13
CA PRO A 192 8.97 21.44 -3.01
C PRO A 192 7.89 21.46 -1.93
N ILE A 193 8.29 21.53 -0.65
CA ILE A 193 7.38 21.40 0.49
C ILE A 193 6.32 22.50 0.50
N GLU A 194 6.63 23.67 -0.04
CA GLU A 194 5.76 24.83 -0.15
C GLU A 194 4.60 24.62 -1.13
N GLN A 195 4.75 23.67 -2.07
CA GLN A 195 3.75 23.32 -3.07
C GLN A 195 2.82 22.18 -2.63
N VAL A 196 3.07 21.59 -1.46
CA VAL A 196 2.25 20.48 -0.95
C VAL A 196 0.88 21.00 -0.53
N SER A 197 -0.14 20.66 -1.31
CA SER A 197 -1.53 20.94 -0.94
C SER A 197 -1.90 20.15 0.33
N PRO A 198 -2.46 20.82 1.37
CA PRO A 198 -2.93 20.14 2.58
C PRO A 198 -4.03 19.09 2.32
N ILE A 199 -4.69 19.17 1.17
CA ILE A 199 -5.80 18.30 0.76
C ILE A 199 -5.46 17.37 -0.40
N ALA A 200 -4.21 17.35 -0.88
CA ALA A 200 -3.77 16.47 -1.98
C ALA A 200 -4.13 14.99 -1.72
N PHE A 201 -4.13 14.59 -0.45
CA PHE A 201 -4.51 13.27 0.04
C PHE A 201 -5.93 12.83 -0.39
N PHE A 202 -6.83 13.76 -0.68
CA PHE A 202 -8.21 13.49 -1.10
C PHE A 202 -8.45 13.62 -2.61
N GLN A 203 -7.43 14.03 -3.38
CA GLN A 203 -7.58 14.45 -4.78
C GLN A 203 -7.11 13.39 -5.80
N SER A 204 -6.69 12.20 -5.34
CA SER A 204 -6.21 11.09 -6.16
C SER A 204 -7.31 10.14 -6.67
#